data_AF-A0A2T0LDE9-F1
#
_entry.id   AF-A0A2T0LDE9-F1
#
_cell.length_a   1.000
_cell.length_b   1.000
_cell.length_c   1.000
_cell.angle_alpha   90.00
_cell.angle_beta   90.00
_cell.angle_gamma   90.00
#
_symmetry.space_group_name_H-M   'P 1'
#
loop_
_entity.id
_entity.type
_entity.pdbx_description
1 polymer ?
#
loop_
_entity_poly.entity_id
_entity_poly.type
_entity_poly.pdbx_seq_one_letter_code
_entity_poly.pdbx_strand_id
1 'polypeptide(L)'
;METVQDANVEGQQRDGLDRLGFKRTSVLFMVFMSIISLGIYLPYWFLSREKAIHQLRSEKELPKFHSRLVLVLYILSAVLFLFSGFMSESMLEFYDSLDRLITFVGGLALIFLAFRTRRRLIDHLGEQLSWIWTLLFGPWYLQYRINRHL
;
A
#
# COMPACT_ATOMS: atom_id res chain seq x y z
N MET A 1 -3.98 26.27 29.60
CA MET A 1 -2.82 25.37 29.83
C MET A 1 -2.90 24.09 28.99
N GLU A 2 -4.07 23.68 28.49
CA GLU A 2 -4.20 22.57 27.51
C GLU A 2 -3.46 22.80 26.18
N THR A 3 -3.44 24.03 25.65
CA THR A 3 -2.90 24.32 24.31
C THR A 3 -1.39 24.11 24.14
N VAL A 4 -0.61 24.12 25.23
CA VAL A 4 0.84 23.92 25.19
C VAL A 4 1.19 22.43 25.29
N GLN A 5 0.35 21.64 25.95
CA GLN A 5 0.58 20.21 26.14
C GLN A 5 0.19 19.43 24.87
N ASP A 6 -0.90 19.82 24.20
CA ASP A 6 -1.30 19.24 22.91
C ASP A 6 -0.29 19.57 21.79
N ALA A 7 0.22 20.81 21.76
CA ALA A 7 1.26 21.21 20.80
C ALA A 7 2.58 20.45 21.00
N ASN A 8 2.90 20.07 22.24
CA ASN A 8 4.11 19.31 22.56
C ASN A 8 3.97 17.82 22.18
N VAL A 9 2.77 17.24 22.33
CA VAL A 9 2.48 15.85 21.90
C VAL A 9 2.44 15.75 20.37
N GLU A 10 1.82 16.71 19.68
CA GLU A 10 1.81 16.77 18.21
C GLU A 10 3.23 16.96 17.63
N GLY A 11 4.07 17.78 18.28
CA GLY A 11 5.48 17.95 17.92
C GLY A 11 6.31 16.68 18.09
N GLN A 12 6.07 15.91 19.16
CA GLN A 12 6.78 14.65 19.43
C GLN A 12 6.35 13.50 18.50
N GLN A 13 5.10 13.50 18.03
CA GLN A 13 4.60 12.51 17.05
C GLN A 13 5.03 12.80 15.61
N ARG A 14 5.17 14.07 15.23
CA ARG A 14 5.69 14.48 13.91
C ARG A 14 7.13 14.02 13.66
N ASP A 15 7.93 14.02 14.72
CA ASP A 15 9.33 13.60 14.75
C ASP A 15 9.52 12.06 14.83
N GLY A 16 8.43 11.28 14.79
CA GLY A 16 8.46 9.83 14.93
C GLY A 16 8.52 9.08 13.60
N LEU A 17 7.70 9.48 12.62
CA LEU A 17 7.52 8.71 11.37
C LEU A 17 8.73 8.77 10.43
N ASP A 18 9.39 9.92 10.37
CA ASP A 18 10.64 10.13 9.63
C ASP A 18 11.77 9.25 10.18
N ARG A 19 11.88 9.11 11.51
CA ARG A 19 12.83 8.19 12.17
C ARG A 19 12.56 6.73 11.87
N LEU A 20 11.29 6.37 11.66
CA LEU A 20 10.88 5.03 11.21
C LEU A 20 11.14 4.78 9.71
N GLY A 21 11.64 5.79 8.98
CA GLY A 21 11.97 5.71 7.57
C GLY A 21 10.80 5.96 6.62
N PHE A 22 9.68 6.53 7.10
CA PHE A 22 8.64 7.02 6.20
C PHE A 22 9.13 8.25 5.45
N LYS A 23 8.89 8.26 4.14
CA LYS A 23 9.25 9.39 3.27
C LYS A 23 7.98 10.09 2.80
N ARG A 24 8.05 11.43 2.77
CA ARG A 24 7.02 12.26 2.17
C ARG A 24 6.97 11.97 0.66
N THR A 25 5.79 11.73 0.12
CA THR A 25 5.62 11.38 -1.30
C THR A 25 4.33 11.95 -1.82
N SER A 26 4.36 12.69 -2.93
CA SER A 26 3.15 13.28 -3.50
C SER A 26 2.10 12.21 -3.81
N VAL A 27 0.89 12.39 -3.30
CA VAL A 27 -0.25 11.48 -3.54
C VAL A 27 -0.65 11.52 -5.02
N LEU A 28 -0.59 12.71 -5.64
CA LEU A 28 -0.87 12.86 -7.07
C LEU A 28 0.15 12.08 -7.92
N PHE A 29 1.43 12.11 -7.54
CA PHE A 29 2.46 11.28 -8.17
C PHE A 29 2.15 9.79 -8.04
N MET A 30 1.67 9.34 -6.87
CA MET A 30 1.27 7.95 -6.69
C MET A 30 0.08 7.54 -7.57
N VAL A 31 -0.92 8.41 -7.71
CA VAL A 31 -2.07 8.16 -8.60
C VAL A 31 -1.60 8.05 -10.05
N PHE A 32 -0.76 8.99 -10.50
CA PHE A 32 -0.18 8.97 -11.84
C PHE A 32 0.62 7.69 -12.10
N MET A 33 1.49 7.30 -11.15
CA MET A 33 2.27 6.07 -11.25
C MET A 33 1.40 4.81 -11.25
N SER A 34 0.32 4.77 -10.47
CA SER A 34 -0.61 3.63 -10.53
C SER A 34 -1.32 3.50 -11.86
N ILE A 35 -1.61 4.60 -12.56
CA ILE A 35 -2.21 4.54 -13.90
C ILE A 35 -1.18 4.04 -14.92
N ILE A 36 0.01 4.65 -14.95
CA ILE A 36 1.09 4.28 -15.89
C ILE A 36 1.51 2.82 -15.73
N SER A 37 1.60 2.35 -14.49
CA SER A 37 2.02 0.98 -14.18
C SER A 37 0.87 -0.02 -14.18
N LEU A 38 -0.33 0.36 -14.64
CA LEU A 38 -1.52 -0.50 -14.65
C LEU A 38 -1.83 -1.13 -13.27
N GLY A 39 -1.59 -0.37 -12.21
CA GLY A 39 -1.83 -0.78 -10.83
C GLY A 39 -0.66 -1.48 -10.13
N ILE A 40 0.41 -1.85 -10.85
CA ILE A 40 1.61 -2.52 -10.27
C ILE A 40 2.28 -1.65 -9.18
N TYR A 41 2.17 -0.34 -9.29
CA TYR A 41 2.71 0.57 -8.28
C TYR A 41 2.07 0.38 -6.89
N LEU A 42 0.80 -0.06 -6.80
CA LEU A 42 0.11 -0.23 -5.53
C LEU A 42 0.77 -1.29 -4.62
N PRO A 43 1.00 -2.55 -5.07
CA PRO A 43 1.74 -3.53 -4.26
C PRO A 43 3.20 -3.11 -4.05
N TYR A 44 3.84 -2.45 -5.03
CA TYR A 44 5.19 -1.90 -4.86
C TYR A 44 5.27 -0.88 -3.72
N TRP A 45 4.25 -0.01 -3.57
CA TRP A 45 4.21 0.97 -2.48
C TRP A 45 4.25 0.30 -1.11
N PHE A 46 3.48 -0.77 -0.91
CA PHE A 46 3.51 -1.55 0.34
C PHE A 46 4.88 -2.21 0.57
N LEU A 47 5.51 -2.74 -0.48
CA LEU A 47 6.82 -3.36 -0.38
C LEU A 47 7.91 -2.34 -0.03
N SER A 48 7.91 -1.18 -0.69
CA SER A 48 8.89 -0.11 -0.45
C SER A 48 8.86 0.43 0.98
N ARG A 49 7.72 0.31 1.66
CA ARG A 49 7.47 0.82 3.02
C ARG A 49 7.30 -0.28 4.06
N GLU A 50 7.52 -1.54 3.69
CA GLU A 50 7.31 -2.69 4.57
C GLU A 50 8.12 -2.55 5.87
N LYS A 51 9.39 -2.12 5.76
CA LYS A 51 10.27 -1.90 6.91
C LYS A 51 9.72 -0.84 7.87
N ALA A 52 9.33 0.32 7.36
CA ALA A 52 8.77 1.40 8.18
C ALA A 52 7.44 0.99 8.83
N ILE A 53 6.57 0.32 8.07
CA ILE A 53 5.29 -0.21 8.58
C ILE A 53 5.49 -1.28 9.65
N HIS A 54 6.55 -2.08 9.55
CA HIS A 54 6.88 -3.08 10.57
C HIS A 54 7.42 -2.46 11.85
N GLN A 55 8.18 -1.37 11.75
CA GLN A 55 8.68 -0.67 12.94
C GLN A 55 7.58 0.08 13.71
N LEU A 56 6.40 0.32 13.13
CA LEU A 56 5.24 0.89 13.83
C LEU A 56 4.75 0.02 15.01
N ARG A 57 5.18 -1.25 15.15
CA ARG A 57 4.83 -2.09 16.32
C ARG A 57 5.94 -3.06 16.72
N SER A 58 6.23 -3.09 18.02
CA SER A 58 7.31 -3.89 18.64
C SER A 58 7.01 -5.38 18.86
N GLU A 59 5.78 -5.88 18.66
CA GLU A 59 5.50 -7.30 18.98
C GLU A 59 4.61 -8.03 17.97
N LYS A 60 5.07 -9.26 17.68
CA LYS A 60 4.57 -10.31 16.79
C LYS A 60 4.74 -10.03 15.29
N GLU A 61 5.93 -10.44 14.83
CA GLU A 61 6.25 -10.67 13.42
C GLU A 61 5.17 -11.54 12.76
N LEU A 62 4.57 -11.01 11.70
CA LEU A 62 3.69 -11.76 10.82
C LEU A 62 4.39 -11.85 9.44
N PRO A 63 4.18 -12.95 8.70
CA PRO A 63 5.04 -13.32 7.58
C PRO A 63 5.04 -12.28 6.45
N LYS A 64 6.27 -11.89 6.08
CA LYS A 64 6.71 -10.90 5.07
C LYS A 64 6.33 -11.24 3.62
N PHE A 65 5.37 -12.16 3.40
CA PHE A 65 5.22 -12.85 2.13
C PHE A 65 4.11 -12.27 1.23
N HIS A 66 3.07 -11.68 1.82
CA HIS A 66 1.82 -11.35 1.13
C HIS A 66 1.98 -10.25 0.05
N SER A 67 2.70 -9.16 0.33
CA SER A 67 2.90 -8.06 -0.63
C SER A 67 3.81 -8.46 -1.80
N ARG A 68 4.85 -9.26 -1.54
CA ARG A 68 5.76 -9.77 -2.57
C ARG A 68 5.07 -10.72 -3.53
N LEU A 69 4.23 -11.62 -3.01
CA LEU A 69 3.45 -12.54 -3.84
C LEU A 69 2.57 -11.78 -4.84
N VAL A 70 1.81 -10.79 -4.37
CA VAL A 70 0.93 -9.98 -5.23
C VAL A 70 1.74 -9.24 -6.30
N LEU A 71 2.88 -8.65 -5.93
CA LEU A 71 3.73 -7.96 -6.89
C LEU A 71 4.28 -8.90 -7.97
N VAL A 72 4.75 -10.10 -7.59
CA VAL A 72 5.26 -11.10 -8.54
C VAL A 72 4.17 -11.57 -9.49
N LEU A 73 2.95 -11.82 -8.99
CA LEU A 73 1.82 -12.21 -9.83
C LEU A 73 1.44 -11.11 -10.83
N TYR A 74 1.47 -9.85 -10.41
CA TYR A 74 1.16 -8.71 -11.28
C TYR A 74 2.23 -8.52 -12.35
N ILE A 75 3.52 -8.63 -11.99
CA ILE A 75 4.63 -8.58 -12.95
C ILE A 75 4.52 -9.73 -13.95
N LEU A 76 4.23 -10.94 -13.49
CA LEU A 76 4.07 -12.10 -14.36
C LEU A 76 2.92 -11.91 -15.35
N SER A 77 1.76 -11.42 -14.88
CA SER A 77 0.63 -11.11 -15.76
C SER A 77 1.00 -10.05 -16.81
N ALA A 78 1.64 -8.97 -16.39
CA ALA A 78 2.08 -7.90 -17.30
C ALA A 78 3.11 -8.40 -18.33
N VAL A 79 4.02 -9.31 -17.97
CA VAL A 79 4.94 -9.92 -18.93
C VAL A 79 4.20 -10.80 -19.92
N LEU A 80 3.27 -11.64 -19.47
CA LEU A 80 2.44 -12.47 -20.35
C LEU A 80 1.61 -11.63 -21.32
N PHE A 81 1.08 -10.50 -20.86
CA PHE A 81 0.38 -9.54 -21.71
C PHE A 81 1.23 -9.06 -22.89
N LEU A 82 2.53 -8.79 -22.69
CA LEU A 82 3.42 -8.36 -23.78
C LEU A 82 3.61 -9.42 -24.86
N PHE A 83 3.48 -10.71 -24.50
CA PHE A 83 3.59 -11.83 -25.43
C PHE A 83 2.24 -12.29 -26.00
N SER A 84 1.13 -11.69 -25.55
CA SER A 84 -0.23 -12.07 -25.98
C SER A 84 -0.41 -12.05 -27.50
N GLY A 85 0.24 -11.12 -28.20
CA GLY A 85 0.19 -11.04 -29.67
C GLY A 85 0.80 -12.24 -30.42
N PHE A 86 1.56 -13.10 -29.73
CA PHE A 86 2.13 -14.33 -30.28
C PHE A 86 1.42 -15.60 -29.81
N MET A 87 0.36 -15.48 -29.00
CA MET A 87 -0.36 -16.61 -28.43
C MET A 87 -1.50 -17.08 -29.34
N SER A 88 -1.86 -18.37 -29.24
CA SER A 88 -3.08 -18.90 -29.87
C SER A 88 -4.33 -18.41 -29.12
N GLU A 89 -5.49 -18.45 -29.78
CA GLU A 89 -6.78 -18.05 -29.17
C GLU A 89 -7.05 -18.78 -27.85
N SER A 90 -6.82 -20.10 -27.79
CA SER A 90 -6.97 -20.89 -26.57
C SER A 90 -6.05 -20.45 -25.42
N MET A 91 -4.84 -19.99 -25.74
CA MET A 91 -3.88 -19.49 -24.74
C MET A 91 -4.28 -18.09 -24.26
N LEU A 92 -4.86 -17.27 -25.13
CA LEU A 92 -5.41 -15.96 -24.78
C LEU A 92 -6.61 -16.09 -23.83
N GLU A 93 -7.55 -17.00 -24.10
CA GLU A 93 -8.70 -17.24 -23.21
C GLU A 93 -8.27 -17.73 -21.82
N PHE A 94 -7.26 -18.60 -21.78
CA PHE A 94 -6.66 -19.06 -20.54
C PHE A 94 -5.96 -17.91 -19.79
N TYR A 95 -5.17 -17.10 -20.50
CA TYR A 95 -4.54 -15.90 -19.96
C TYR A 95 -5.57 -14.93 -19.38
N ASP A 96 -6.64 -14.62 -20.10
CA ASP A 96 -7.69 -13.70 -19.64
C ASP A 96 -8.37 -14.22 -18.36
N SER A 97 -8.59 -15.52 -18.28
CA SER A 97 -9.15 -16.17 -17.09
C SER A 97 -8.19 -16.07 -15.89
N LEU A 98 -6.89 -16.30 -16.13
CA LEU A 98 -5.85 -16.15 -15.11
C LEU A 98 -5.67 -14.70 -14.67
N ASP A 99 -5.63 -13.74 -15.59
CA ASP A 99 -5.47 -12.32 -15.29
C ASP A 99 -6.64 -11.79 -14.45
N ARG A 100 -7.88 -12.18 -14.78
CA ARG A 100 -9.05 -11.85 -13.96
C ARG A 100 -8.93 -12.41 -12.54
N LEU A 101 -8.48 -13.66 -12.40
CA LEU A 101 -8.27 -14.27 -11.08
C LEU A 101 -7.16 -13.56 -10.30
N ILE A 102 -6.03 -13.27 -10.94
CA ILE A 102 -4.90 -12.55 -10.33
C ILE A 102 -5.33 -11.14 -9.90
N THR A 103 -6.06 -10.43 -10.75
CA THR A 103 -6.57 -9.08 -10.47
C THR A 103 -7.55 -9.10 -9.30
N PHE A 104 -8.45 -10.08 -9.26
CA PHE A 104 -9.41 -10.22 -8.16
C PHE A 104 -8.72 -10.53 -6.82
N VAL A 105 -7.86 -11.56 -6.79
CA VAL A 105 -7.11 -11.96 -5.58
C VAL A 105 -6.15 -10.86 -5.15
N GLY A 106 -5.47 -10.20 -6.09
CA GLY A 106 -4.58 -9.08 -5.85
C GLY A 106 -5.30 -7.87 -5.28
N GLY A 107 -6.48 -7.54 -5.81
CA GLY A 107 -7.35 -6.49 -5.26
C GLY A 107 -7.74 -6.77 -3.80
N LEU A 108 -8.18 -8.00 -3.49
CA LEU A 108 -8.49 -8.39 -2.12
C LEU A 108 -7.27 -8.30 -1.20
N ALA A 109 -6.10 -8.74 -1.67
CA ALA A 109 -4.86 -8.66 -0.92
C ALA A 109 -4.43 -7.19 -0.67
N LEU A 110 -4.61 -6.30 -1.65
CA LEU A 110 -4.33 -4.86 -1.49
C LEU A 110 -5.25 -4.22 -0.47
N ILE A 111 -6.55 -4.54 -0.48
CA ILE A 111 -7.50 -4.08 0.53
C ILE A 111 -7.06 -4.58 1.91
N PHE A 112 -6.75 -5.86 2.04
CA PHE A 112 -6.26 -6.44 3.30
C PHE A 112 -5.00 -5.73 3.82
N LEU A 113 -4.01 -5.48 2.94
CA LEU A 113 -2.77 -4.76 3.27
C LEU A 113 -3.05 -3.30 3.67
N ALA A 114 -3.99 -2.63 3.01
CA ALA A 114 -4.38 -1.26 3.35
C ALA A 114 -5.01 -1.20 4.75
N PHE A 115 -5.98 -2.06 5.06
CA PHE A 115 -6.60 -2.11 6.38
C PHE A 115 -5.62 -2.51 7.48
N ARG A 116 -4.70 -3.43 7.19
CA ARG A 116 -3.64 -3.82 8.10
C ARG A 116 -2.71 -2.64 8.41
N THR A 117 -2.33 -1.89 7.39
CA THR A 117 -1.45 -0.71 7.56
C THR A 117 -2.17 0.41 8.28
N ARG A 118 -3.45 0.65 7.97
CA ARG A 118 -4.33 1.56 8.71
C ARG A 118 -4.33 1.26 10.20
N ARG A 119 -4.54 0.00 10.59
CA ARG A 119 -4.60 -0.38 12.01
C ARG A 119 -3.30 -0.02 12.73
N ARG A 120 -2.15 -0.29 12.12
CA ARG A 120 -0.83 0.06 12.69
C ARG A 120 -0.62 1.58 12.78
N LEU A 121 -1.07 2.34 11.79
CA LEU A 121 -1.04 3.80 11.83
C LEU A 121 -1.92 4.35 12.94
N ILE A 122 -3.13 3.82 13.14
CA ILE A 122 -4.02 4.23 14.24
C ILE A 122 -3.35 3.93 15.59
N ASP A 123 -2.80 2.73 15.76
CA ASP A 123 -2.16 2.33 17.02
C ASP A 123 -0.96 3.24 17.37
N HIS A 124 -0.22 3.73 16.36
CA HIS A 124 0.96 4.58 16.54
C HIS A 124 0.62 6.07 16.66
N LEU A 125 -0.32 6.56 15.86
CA LEU A 125 -0.69 7.98 15.82
C LEU A 125 -1.75 8.33 16.87
N GLY A 126 -2.47 7.36 17.44
CA GLY A 126 -3.60 7.61 18.33
C GLY A 126 -4.82 8.25 17.64
N GLU A 127 -4.74 8.50 16.34
CA GLU A 127 -5.80 9.14 15.56
C GLU A 127 -6.70 8.12 14.86
N GLN A 128 -7.99 8.43 14.76
CA GLN A 128 -8.90 7.63 13.95
C GLN A 128 -8.70 7.91 12.45
N LEU A 129 -8.36 6.87 11.69
CA LEU A 129 -8.37 6.90 10.23
C LEU A 129 -9.72 6.38 9.71
N SER A 130 -10.28 6.98 8.66
CA SER A 130 -11.55 6.49 8.12
C SER A 130 -11.37 5.16 7.39
N TRP A 131 -12.25 4.20 7.70
CA TRP A 131 -12.27 2.90 7.05
C TRP A 131 -12.78 3.00 5.59
N ILE A 132 -13.75 3.89 5.31
CA ILE A 132 -14.32 4.09 3.97
C ILE A 132 -13.24 4.59 3.00
N TRP A 133 -12.44 5.57 3.43
CA TRP A 133 -11.37 6.15 2.62
C TRP A 133 -10.22 5.16 2.43
N THR A 134 -9.98 4.27 3.40
CA THR A 134 -9.01 3.19 3.29
C THR A 134 -9.48 2.10 2.32
N LEU A 135 -10.77 1.79 2.27
CA LEU A 135 -11.31 0.83 1.31
C LEU A 135 -11.23 1.36 -0.12
N LEU A 136 -11.66 2.61 -0.34
CA LEU A 136 -11.74 3.19 -1.68
C LEU A 136 -10.38 3.61 -2.24
N PHE A 137 -9.51 4.20 -1.41
CA PHE A 137 -8.25 4.80 -1.87
C PHE A 137 -7.00 4.10 -1.32
N GLY A 138 -7.16 3.11 -0.43
CA GLY A 138 -6.09 2.25 0.09
C GLY A 138 -4.77 2.99 0.34
N PRO A 139 -3.70 2.65 -0.41
CA PRO A 139 -2.37 3.24 -0.21
C PRO A 139 -2.31 4.76 -0.47
N TRP A 140 -3.15 5.33 -1.35
CA TRP A 140 -3.15 6.78 -1.61
C TRP A 140 -3.65 7.55 -0.38
N TYR A 141 -4.72 7.09 0.27
CA TYR A 141 -5.24 7.70 1.50
C TYR A 141 -4.25 7.56 2.67
N LEU A 142 -3.63 6.39 2.80
CA LEU A 142 -2.61 6.16 3.83
C LEU A 142 -1.41 7.08 3.63
N GLN A 143 -0.90 7.23 2.39
CA GLN A 143 0.18 8.16 2.11
C GLN A 143 -0.23 9.62 2.38
N TYR A 144 -1.46 10.01 2.02
CA TYR A 144 -1.96 11.35 2.33
C TYR A 144 -1.90 11.65 3.83
N ARG A 145 -2.32 10.69 4.68
CA ARG A 145 -2.23 10.84 6.14
C ARG A 145 -0.78 10.87 6.62
N ILE A 146 0.07 9.96 6.16
CA ILE A 146 1.50 9.95 6.50
C ILE A 146 2.15 11.31 6.18
N ASN A 147 1.88 11.88 5.00
CA ASN A 147 2.41 13.18 4.59
C ASN A 147 1.95 14.39 5.42
N ARG A 148 0.88 14.24 6.21
CA ARG A 148 0.37 15.30 7.09
C ARG A 148 1.10 15.30 8.45
N HIS A 149 1.66 14.15 8.82
CA HIS A 149 2.47 13.95 10.02
C HIS A 149 3.98 13.95 9.74
N LEU A 150 4.39 14.14 8.47
CA LEU A 150 5.76 14.42 8.02
C LEU A 150 5.86 15.87 7.52
#